data_AF-A0A7C3K2P6-F1
#
_entry.id   AF-A0A7C3K2P6-F1
#
_cell.length_a   1.000
_cell.length_b   1.000
_cell.length_c   1.000
_cell.angle_alpha   90.00
_cell.angle_beta   90.00
_cell.angle_gamma   90.00
#
_symmetry.space_group_name_H-M   'P 1'
#
loop_
_entity.id
_entity.type
_entity.pdbx_description
1 polymer ?
#
loop_
_entity_poly.entity_id
_entity_poly.type
_entity_poly.pdbx_seq_one_letter_code
_entity_poly.pdbx_strand_id
1 'polypeptide(L)'
;GPKMKGFLPVEEIRVSEKGDIKKRFPRGREVQVEIISIDEKGRIRLSQRVMEEREDREDYKKFLEKEEKGGELGTLGDLFKNLKLK
;
A
#
# COMPACT_ATOMS: atom_id res chain seq x y z
N GLY A 1 9.21 23.16 14.84
CA GLY A 1 9.10 23.17 13.36
C GLY A 1 7.81 23.84 12.93
N PRO A 2 7.73 24.34 11.68
CA PRO A 2 6.51 24.96 11.16
C PRO A 2 5.36 23.95 11.16
N LYS A 3 4.21 24.34 11.74
CA LYS A 3 2.99 23.52 11.75
C LYS A 3 2.30 23.68 10.40
N MET A 4 2.50 22.71 9.50
CA MET A 4 1.87 22.70 8.19
C MET A 4 0.47 22.08 8.28
N LYS A 5 -0.53 22.71 7.65
CA LYS A 5 -1.92 22.26 7.69
C LYS A 5 -2.25 21.56 6.36
N GLY A 6 -2.82 20.37 6.45
CA GLY A 6 -3.32 19.61 5.29
C GLY A 6 -4.80 19.33 5.41
N PHE A 7 -5.42 18.98 4.28
CA PHE A 7 -6.81 18.55 4.19
C PHE A 7 -6.84 17.09 3.76
N LEU A 8 -7.54 16.26 4.54
CA LEU A 8 -7.86 14.88 4.22
C LEU A 8 -9.34 14.82 3.83
N PRO A 9 -9.67 14.67 2.53
CA PRO A 9 -11.05 14.48 2.07
C PRO A 9 -11.65 13.20 2.66
N VAL A 10 -12.96 13.19 2.88
CA VAL A 10 -13.67 12.03 3.47
C VAL A 10 -13.61 10.82 2.54
N GLU A 11 -13.65 11.08 1.23
CA GLU A 11 -13.57 10.11 0.15
C GLU A 11 -12.21 9.39 0.11
N GLU A 12 -11.18 10.03 0.66
CA GLU A 12 -9.80 9.56 0.74
C GLU A 12 -9.49 8.86 2.08
N ILE A 13 -10.48 8.74 2.97
CA ILE A 13 -10.35 8.00 4.23
C ILE A 13 -10.60 6.52 3.97
N ARG A 14 -9.79 5.66 4.60
CA ARG A 14 -9.92 4.20 4.61
C ARG A 14 -11.14 3.76 5.45
N VAL A 15 -12.35 4.09 5.00
CA VAL A 15 -13.59 3.59 5.63
C VAL A 15 -14.50 3.02 4.55
N SER A 16 -14.70 1.70 4.63
CA SER A 16 -15.55 0.94 3.71
C SER A 16 -17.01 1.40 3.72
N GLU A 17 -17.51 1.95 4.82
CA GLU A 17 -18.90 2.38 4.94
C GLU A 17 -19.01 3.56 5.91
N LYS A 18 -20.06 4.36 5.74
CA LYS A 18 -20.40 5.66 6.38
C LYS A 18 -20.46 5.67 7.93
N GLY A 19 -19.54 5.03 8.63
CA GLY A 19 -19.43 5.04 10.08
C GLY A 19 -18.79 6.34 10.58
N ASP A 20 -19.56 7.11 11.35
CA ASP A 20 -19.20 8.35 12.05
C ASP A 20 -17.70 8.70 12.07
N ILE A 21 -17.27 9.54 11.11
CA ILE A 21 -15.90 10.07 11.01
C ILE A 21 -15.44 10.67 12.34
N LYS A 22 -16.35 11.34 13.06
CA LYS A 22 -16.10 11.96 14.36
C LYS A 22 -15.67 10.95 15.44
N LYS A 23 -16.10 9.68 15.37
CA LYS A 23 -15.69 8.64 16.32
C LYS A 23 -14.32 8.07 16.00
N ARG A 24 -13.96 7.92 14.72
CA ARG A 24 -12.65 7.39 14.32
C ARG A 24 -11.53 8.42 14.39
N PHE A 25 -11.84 9.70 14.15
CA PHE A 25 -10.88 10.81 14.16
C PHE A 25 -11.19 11.79 15.30
N PRO A 26 -11.03 11.37 16.58
CA PRO A 26 -11.09 12.30 17.69
C PRO A 26 -9.94 13.31 17.59
N ARG A 27 -10.18 14.53 18.05
CA ARG A 27 -9.15 15.58 18.09
C ARG A 27 -7.98 15.12 18.96
N GLY A 28 -6.76 15.28 18.45
CA GLY A 28 -5.53 14.88 19.15
C GLY A 28 -5.03 13.47 18.85
N ARG A 29 -5.75 12.70 18.03
CA ARG A 29 -5.26 11.40 17.54
C ARG A 29 -4.29 11.60 16.38
N GLU A 30 -3.16 10.91 16.45
CA GLU A 30 -2.23 10.79 15.34
C GLU A 30 -2.74 9.77 14.32
N VAL A 31 -2.67 10.11 13.05
CA VAL A 31 -3.13 9.27 11.94
C VAL A 31 -2.10 9.27 10.83
N GLN A 32 -1.81 8.09 10.30
CA GLN A 32 -0.94 7.93 9.15
C GLN A 32 -1.71 8.29 7.88
N VAL A 33 -1.09 9.11 7.05
CA VAL A 33 -1.65 9.67 5.82
C VAL A 33 -0.50 9.89 4.83
N GLU A 34 -0.82 9.86 3.55
CA GLU A 34 0.12 10.14 2.47
C GLU A 34 -0.23 11.45 1.77
N ILE A 35 0.79 12.16 1.29
CA ILE A 35 0.62 13.40 0.54
C ILE A 35 0.36 13.05 -0.92
N ILE A 36 -0.81 13.43 -1.41
CA ILE A 36 -1.20 13.20 -2.82
C ILE A 36 -0.93 14.42 -3.69
N SER A 37 -0.96 15.63 -3.13
CA SER A 37 -0.71 16.86 -3.87
C SER A 37 -0.41 18.03 -2.94
N ILE A 38 0.40 18.98 -3.44
CA ILE A 38 0.71 20.23 -2.79
C ILE A 38 0.42 21.35 -3.79
N ASP A 39 -0.51 22.24 -3.47
CA ASP A 39 -0.81 23.42 -4.28
C ASP A 39 0.28 24.49 -4.13
N GLU A 40 0.38 25.40 -5.11
CA GLU A 40 1.24 26.59 -5.07
C GLU A 40 0.97 27.51 -3.87
N LYS A 41 -0.24 27.42 -3.29
CA LYS A 41 -0.64 28.12 -2.05
C LYS A 41 -0.21 27.41 -0.76
N GLY A 42 0.54 26.31 -0.87
CA GLY A 42 0.98 25.49 0.27
C GLY A 42 -0.13 24.63 0.88
N ARG A 43 -1.23 24.40 0.17
CA ARG A 43 -2.31 23.51 0.63
C ARG A 43 -1.93 22.08 0.31
N ILE A 44 -1.91 21.24 1.33
CA ILE A 44 -1.55 19.82 1.19
C ILE A 44 -2.83 19.00 1.16
N ARG A 45 -3.02 18.24 0.09
CA ARG A 45 -4.03 17.20 0.03
C ARG A 45 -3.44 15.89 0.52
N LEU A 46 -4.14 15.25 1.44
CA LEU A 46 -3.75 14.01 2.07
C LEU A 46 -4.71 12.90 1.65
N SER A 47 -4.24 11.65 1.65
CA SER A 47 -5.07 10.46 1.44
C SER A 47 -4.58 9.30 2.29
N GLN A 48 -5.52 8.46 2.73
CA GLN A 48 -5.22 7.16 3.33
C GLN A 48 -5.39 6.00 2.34
N ARG A 49 -6.15 6.19 1.25
CA ARG A 49 -6.40 5.16 0.25
C ARG A 49 -5.21 4.93 -0.66
N VAL A 50 -4.50 6.00 -1.00
CA VAL A 50 -3.28 5.91 -1.83
C VAL A 50 -2.20 5.07 -1.14
N MET A 51 -2.19 5.01 0.20
CA MET A 51 -1.29 4.12 0.93
C MET A 51 -1.57 2.65 0.61
N GLU A 52 -2.84 2.23 0.57
CA GLU A 52 -3.20 0.85 0.16
C GLU A 52 -2.81 0.60 -1.30
N GLU A 53 -3.13 1.51 -2.22
CA GLU A 53 -2.79 1.31 -3.64
C GLU A 53 -1.29 1.23 -3.89
N ARG A 54 -0.47 1.96 -3.11
CA ARG A 54 0.98 1.86 -3.15
C ARG A 54 1.48 0.56 -2.52
N GLU A 55 0.96 0.20 -1.35
CA GLU A 55 1.29 -1.06 -0.68
C GLU A 55 0.98 -2.27 -1.58
N ASP A 56 -0.21 -2.29 -2.18
CA ASP A 56 -0.64 -3.31 -3.15
C ASP A 56 0.29 -3.38 -4.36
N ARG A 57 0.71 -2.22 -4.91
CA ARG A 57 1.64 -2.18 -6.05
C ARG A 57 3.04 -2.65 -5.68
N GLU A 58 3.52 -2.29 -4.50
CA GLU A 58 4.83 -2.74 -4.00
C GLU A 58 4.83 -4.24 -3.72
N ASP A 59 3.78 -4.77 -3.12
CA ASP A 59 3.67 -6.20 -2.83
C ASP A 59 3.49 -7.03 -4.11
N TYR A 60 2.74 -6.52 -5.09
CA TYR A 60 2.66 -7.13 -6.41
C TYR A 60 4.03 -7.16 -7.12
N LYS A 61 4.81 -6.08 -7.03
CA LYS A 61 6.19 -6.06 -7.57
C LYS A 61 7.10 -7.05 -6.85
N LYS A 62 7.05 -7.13 -5.52
CA LYS A 62 7.83 -8.11 -4.74
C LYS A 62 7.43 -9.54 -5.07
N PHE A 63 6.15 -9.78 -5.36
CA PHE A 63 5.66 -11.08 -5.80
C PHE A 63 6.22 -11.45 -7.18
N LEU A 64 6.13 -10.54 -8.15
CA LEU A 64 6.74 -10.69 -9.48
C LEU A 64 8.26 -10.91 -9.41
N GLU A 65 8.99 -10.11 -8.64
CA GLU A 65 10.44 -10.30 -8.46
C GLU A 65 10.77 -11.63 -7.76
N LYS A 66 9.89 -12.12 -6.87
CA LYS A 66 10.01 -13.45 -6.26
C LYS A 66 9.72 -14.57 -7.26
N GLU A 67 8.80 -14.38 -8.21
CA GLU A 67 8.58 -15.34 -9.30
C GLU A 67 9.75 -15.35 -10.29
N GLU A 68 10.29 -14.17 -10.65
CA GLU A 68 11.46 -14.07 -11.53
C GLU A 68 12.74 -14.64 -10.88
N LYS A 69 12.92 -14.46 -9.56
CA LYS A 69 13.99 -15.13 -8.78
C LYS A 69 13.63 -16.57 -8.39
N GLY A 70 12.38 -16.99 -8.62
CA GLY A 70 11.86 -18.34 -8.39
C GLY A 70 12.17 -19.31 -9.52
N GLY A 71 13.00 -18.91 -10.50
CA GLY A 71 13.63 -19.81 -11.48
C GLY A 71 14.56 -20.86 -10.88
N GLU A 72 14.73 -20.88 -9.55
CA GLU A 72 15.46 -21.91 -8.80
C GLU A 72 14.53 -22.79 -7.94
N LEU A 73 13.22 -22.82 -8.22
CA LEU A 73 12.45 -24.03 -7.94
C LEU A 73 12.81 -25.01 -9.04
N GLY A 74 13.89 -25.78 -8.83
CA GLY A 74 14.27 -26.94 -9.64
C GLY A 74 13.01 -27.70 -10.01
N THR A 75 12.54 -27.41 -11.23
CA THR A 75 11.17 -27.71 -11.61
C THR A 75 10.95 -29.20 -11.44
N LEU A 76 9.74 -29.60 -11.06
CA LEU A 76 9.34 -31.00 -10.85
C LEU A 76 9.84 -31.98 -11.94
N GLY A 77 10.25 -31.48 -13.12
CA GLY A 77 11.01 -32.19 -14.14
C GLY A 77 12.38 -32.73 -13.72
N ASP A 78 13.17 -32.07 -12.87
CA ASP A 78 14.47 -32.59 -12.39
C ASP A 78 14.30 -33.78 -11.44
N LEU A 79 13.29 -33.74 -10.56
CA LEU A 79 12.91 -34.88 -9.72
C LEU A 79 12.37 -36.05 -10.56
N PHE A 80 11.62 -35.76 -11.63
CA PHE A 80 11.07 -36.77 -12.54
C PHE A 80 12.14 -37.41 -13.44
N LYS A 81 13.19 -36.66 -13.80
CA LYS A 81 14.31 -37.14 -14.62
C LYS A 81 15.19 -38.13 -13.85
N ASN A 82 15.40 -37.89 -12.54
CA ASN A 82 16.10 -38.82 -11.66
C ASN A 82 15.31 -40.10 -11.37
N LEU A 83 13.97 -40.08 -11.46
CA LEU A 83 13.14 -41.27 -11.24
C LEU A 83 13.11 -42.22 -12.46
N LYS A 84 13.41 -41.72 -13.67
CA LYS A 84 13.39 -42.49 -14.92
C LYS A 84 14.72 -43.17 -15.28
N LEU A 85 15.75 -43.00 -14.47
CA LEU A 85 17.05 -43.65 -14.63
C LEU A 85 17.23 -44.73 -13.56
N LYS A 86 16.43 -45.80 -13.64
CA LYS A 86 16.70 -47.07 -12.98
C LYS A 86 16.03 -48.22 -13.72
#